data_AF-A0A090W0B8-F1
#
_entry.id   AF-A0A090W0B8-F1
#
_cell.length_a   1.000
_cell.length_b   1.000
_cell.length_c   1.000
_cell.angle_alpha   90.00
_cell.angle_beta   90.00
_cell.angle_gamma   90.00
#
_symmetry.space_group_name_H-M   'P 1'
#
loop_
_entity.id
_entity.type
_entity.pdbx_description
1 polymer ?
#
loop_
_entity_poly.entity_id
_entity_poly.type
_entity_poly.pdbx_seq_one_letter_code
_entity_poly.pdbx_strand_id
1 'polypeptide(L)'
;MIQNPTFLFISGGEIAFILFIAIMVFGADKLPEIARGLGKGMRTLRDATNDIKHEITKTAEKNGIDTSITKDVKKELDKVKDDLEDFTGSVRRKL
;
A
#
# COMPACT_ATOMS: atom_id res chain seq x y z
N MET A 1 5.80 -0.43 -22.65
CA MET A 1 5.13 -1.75 -22.59
C MET A 1 4.76 -1.99 -21.13
N ILE A 2 3.61 -1.48 -20.71
CA ILE A 2 3.12 -1.64 -19.33
C ILE A 2 2.35 -2.96 -19.32
N GLN A 3 2.79 -3.90 -18.50
CA GLN A 3 2.13 -5.20 -18.33
C GLN A 3 0.79 -4.95 -17.62
N ASN A 4 -0.33 -5.09 -18.35
CA ASN A 4 -1.65 -5.08 -17.74
C ASN A 4 -1.80 -6.36 -16.89
N PRO A 5 -2.07 -6.27 -15.58
CA PRO A 5 -2.32 -7.45 -14.78
C PRO A 5 -3.58 -8.14 -15.29
N THR A 6 -3.43 -9.34 -15.82
CA THR A 6 -4.56 -10.19 -16.19
C THR A 6 -5.16 -10.72 -14.90
N PHE A 7 -6.24 -10.09 -14.44
CA PHE A 7 -7.05 -10.66 -13.37
C PHE A 7 -7.68 -11.95 -13.90
N LEU A 8 -7.12 -13.08 -13.50
CA LEU A 8 -7.73 -14.38 -13.72
C LEU A 8 -9.04 -14.39 -12.92
N PHE A 9 -10.16 -14.68 -13.58
CA PHE A 9 -11.49 -14.78 -12.97
C PHE A 9 -11.59 -16.03 -12.08
N ILE A 10 -10.72 -16.12 -11.07
CA ILE A 10 -10.66 -17.24 -10.15
C ILE A 10 -11.86 -17.15 -9.22
N SER A 11 -12.75 -18.11 -9.35
CA SER A 11 -13.92 -18.31 -8.51
C SER A 11 -13.54 -18.85 -7.13
N GLY A 12 -14.46 -18.75 -6.16
CA GLY A 12 -14.24 -19.28 -4.81
C GLY A 12 -13.95 -20.79 -4.76
N GLY A 13 -14.48 -21.56 -5.71
CA GLY A 13 -14.22 -23.00 -5.80
C GLY A 13 -12.78 -23.33 -6.17
N GLU A 14 -12.20 -22.58 -7.11
CA GLU A 14 -10.80 -22.77 -7.53
C GLU A 14 -9.83 -22.41 -6.41
N ILE A 15 -10.12 -21.34 -5.65
CA ILE A 15 -9.34 -20.98 -4.45
C ILE A 15 -9.39 -22.11 -3.42
N ALA A 16 -10.56 -22.68 -3.16
CA ALA A 16 -10.72 -23.79 -2.23
C ALA A 16 -9.93 -25.04 -2.68
N PHE A 17 -9.93 -25.33 -3.98
CA PHE A 17 -9.16 -26.45 -4.55
C PHE A 17 -7.65 -26.26 -4.40
N ILE A 18 -7.14 -25.05 -4.66
CA ILE A 18 -5.71 -24.73 -4.45
C ILE A 18 -5.34 -24.85 -2.97
N LEU A 19 -6.19 -24.33 -2.07
CA LEU A 19 -5.97 -24.47 -0.62
C LEU A 19 -5.98 -25.93 -0.18
N PHE A 20 -6.84 -26.77 -0.77
CA PHE A 20 -6.86 -28.19 -0.49
C PHE A 20 -5.54 -28.88 -0.88
N ILE A 21 -5.01 -28.59 -2.07
CA ILE A 21 -3.69 -29.08 -2.50
C ILE A 21 -2.59 -28.57 -1.56
N ALA A 22 -2.62 -27.29 -1.21
CA ALA A 22 -1.64 -26.71 -0.29
C ALA A 22 -1.66 -27.40 1.08
N ILE A 23 -2.85 -27.72 1.61
CA ILE A 23 -3.01 -28.50 2.85
C ILE A 23 -2.49 -29.92 2.69
N MET A 24 -2.65 -30.57 1.54
CA MET A 24 -2.12 -31.91 1.30
C MET A 24 -0.58 -31.92 1.27
N VAL A 25 0.03 -30.89 0.68
CA VAL A 25 1.49 -30.77 0.57
C VAL A 25 2.14 -30.37 1.90
N PHE A 26 1.58 -29.36 2.57
CA PHE A 26 2.18 -28.79 3.78
C PHE A 26 1.60 -29.35 5.09
N GLY A 27 0.41 -29.94 5.05
CA GLY A 27 -0.35 -30.38 6.22
C GLY A 27 -1.31 -29.31 6.75
N ALA A 28 -2.46 -29.75 7.29
CA ALA A 28 -3.51 -28.86 7.81
C ALA A 28 -3.02 -28.00 8.99
N ASP A 29 -2.08 -28.51 9.78
CA ASP A 29 -1.53 -27.81 10.95
C ASP A 29 -0.47 -26.75 10.56
N LYS A 30 0.18 -26.89 9.40
CA LYS A 30 1.27 -25.99 8.98
C LYS A 30 0.78 -24.69 8.38
N LEU A 31 -0.34 -24.72 7.65
CA LEU A 31 -0.93 -23.50 7.10
C LEU A 31 -1.27 -22.44 8.16
N PRO A 32 -1.95 -22.76 9.29
CA PRO A 32 -2.19 -21.80 10.36
C PRO A 32 -0.93 -21.43 11.13
N GLU A 33 0.05 -22.33 11.27
CA GLU A 33 1.35 -22.03 11.88
C GLU A 33 2.11 -20.95 11.08
N ILE A 34 2.20 -21.12 9.76
CA ILE A 34 2.82 -20.15 8.83
C ILE A 34 2.07 -18.83 8.86
N ALA A 35 0.74 -18.84 8.78
CA ALA A 35 -0.07 -17.62 8.85
C ALA A 35 0.15 -16.84 10.16
N ARG A 36 0.24 -17.55 11.30
CA ARG A 36 0.53 -16.94 12.61
C ARG A 36 1.96 -16.42 12.69
N GLY A 37 2.94 -17.13 12.13
CA GLY A 37 4.34 -16.71 12.07
C GLY A 37 4.51 -15.45 11.22
N LEU A 38 3.96 -15.44 10.00
CA LEU A 38 3.95 -14.29 9.11
C LEU A 38 3.19 -13.11 9.71
N GLY A 39 2.04 -13.34 10.35
CA GLY A 39 1.26 -12.30 11.00
C GLY A 39 2.01 -11.62 12.15
N LYS A 40 2.71 -12.42 12.99
CA LYS A 40 3.58 -11.88 14.05
C LYS A 40 4.76 -11.11 13.45
N GLY A 41 5.43 -11.68 12.44
CA GLY A 41 6.54 -11.01 11.74
C GLY A 41 6.12 -9.68 11.13
N MET A 42 5.02 -9.66 10.38
CA MET A 42 4.48 -8.44 9.75
C MET A 42 4.09 -7.40 10.80
N ARG A 43 3.54 -7.82 11.94
CA ARG A 43 3.25 -6.92 13.06
C ARG A 43 4.51 -6.29 13.62
N THR A 44 5.53 -7.10 13.93
CA THR A 44 6.82 -6.61 14.44
C THR A 44 7.49 -5.66 13.45
N LEU A 45 7.50 -5.99 12.15
CA LEU A 45 8.04 -5.12 11.12
C LEU A 45 7.28 -3.79 11.05
N ARG A 46 5.94 -3.84 11.10
CA ARG A 46 5.10 -2.64 11.11
C ARG A 46 5.36 -1.77 12.32
N ASP A 47 5.45 -2.37 13.50
CA ASP A 47 5.65 -1.63 14.75
C ASP A 47 7.03 -0.96 14.75
N ALA A 48 8.09 -1.69 14.41
CA ALA A 48 9.44 -1.12 14.25
C ALA A 48 9.49 -0.02 13.17
N THR A 49 8.80 -0.20 12.05
CA THR A 49 8.71 0.83 11.00
C THR A 49 7.99 2.08 11.48
N ASN A 50 6.93 1.92 12.29
CA ASN A 50 6.19 3.05 12.87
C ASN A 50 7.03 3.82 13.89
N ASP A 51 7.82 3.12 14.72
CA ASP A 51 8.72 3.74 15.68
C ASP A 51 9.80 4.56 14.95
N ILE A 52 10.44 3.97 13.93
CA ILE A 52 11.40 4.67 13.07
C ILE A 52 10.74 5.88 12.40
N LYS A 53 9.54 5.72 11.83
CA LYS A 53 8.80 6.83 11.22
C LYS A 53 8.54 7.95 12.22
N HIS A 54 8.14 7.61 13.45
CA HIS A 54 7.88 8.57 14.50
C HIS A 54 9.15 9.32 14.93
N GLU A 55 10.27 8.60 15.11
CA GLU A 55 11.56 9.21 15.42
C GLU A 55 12.09 10.10 14.30
N ILE A 56 11.95 9.70 13.04
CA ILE A 56 12.31 10.52 11.88
C ILE A 56 11.46 11.78 11.84
N THR A 57 10.13 11.68 11.99
CA THR A 57 9.25 12.87 12.02
C THR A 57 9.62 13.80 13.16
N LYS A 58 9.82 13.27 14.38
CA LYS A 58 10.20 14.05 15.55
C LYS A 58 11.59 14.70 15.40
N THR A 59 12.52 14.02 14.75
CA THR A 59 13.87 14.52 14.46
C THR A 59 13.86 15.57 13.37
N ALA A 60 13.02 15.43 12.35
CA ALA A 60 12.81 16.44 11.32
C ALA A 60 12.20 17.72 11.92
N GLU A 61 11.17 17.59 12.76
CA GLU A 61 10.57 18.70 13.51
C GLU A 61 11.59 19.37 14.45
N LYS A 62 12.42 18.59 15.16
CA LYS A 62 13.42 19.12 16.10
C LYS A 62 14.62 19.80 15.42
N ASN A 63 15.03 19.33 14.25
CA ASN A 63 16.16 19.91 13.49
C ASN A 63 15.74 21.04 12.53
N GLY A 64 14.50 21.56 12.65
CA GLY A 64 14.04 22.67 11.83
C GLY A 64 13.84 22.33 10.35
N ILE A 65 13.71 21.05 10.00
CA ILE A 65 13.11 20.66 8.71
C ILE A 65 11.62 20.96 8.88
N ASP A 66 11.27 22.18 8.52
CA ASP A 66 9.95 22.72 8.74
C ASP A 66 8.93 21.91 7.95
N THR A 67 8.11 21.14 8.66
CA THR A 67 6.98 20.42 8.08
C THR A 67 5.95 21.40 7.47
N SER A 68 6.05 22.70 7.78
CA SER A 68 5.33 23.76 7.05
C SER A 68 5.69 23.74 5.56
N ILE A 69 6.97 23.61 5.18
CA ILE A 69 7.39 23.59 3.77
C ILE A 69 6.77 22.40 3.05
N THR A 70 6.68 21.23 3.69
CA THR A 70 6.03 20.07 3.05
C THR A 70 4.51 20.25 2.97
N LYS A 71 3.86 20.88 3.96
CA LYS A 71 2.44 21.19 3.94
C LYS A 71 2.09 22.28 2.92
N ASP A 72 2.95 23.28 2.78
CA ASP A 72 2.80 24.40 1.85
C ASP A 72 3.07 23.92 0.41
N VAL A 73 4.13 23.14 0.19
CA VAL A 73 4.38 22.47 -1.09
C VAL A 73 3.24 21.52 -1.45
N LYS A 74 2.71 20.75 -0.48
CA LYS A 74 1.53 19.90 -0.73
C LYS A 74 0.30 20.72 -1.08
N LYS A 75 0.08 21.86 -0.42
CA LYS A 75 -1.06 22.76 -0.67
C LYS A 75 -0.95 23.46 -2.03
N GLU A 76 0.25 23.79 -2.48
CA GLU A 76 0.47 24.30 -3.84
C GLU A 76 0.32 23.20 -4.91
N LEU A 77 0.84 22.00 -4.64
CA LEU A 77 0.66 20.84 -5.53
C LEU A 77 -0.82 20.44 -5.68
N ASP A 78 -1.60 20.48 -4.59
CA ASP A 78 -3.03 20.19 -4.63
C ASP A 78 -3.78 21.24 -5.49
N LYS A 79 -3.43 22.54 -5.41
CA LYS A 79 -3.99 23.58 -6.30
C LYS A 79 -3.61 23.38 -7.77
N VAL A 80 -2.35 23.07 -8.05
CA VAL A 80 -1.88 22.80 -9.42
C VAL A 80 -2.59 21.57 -9.99
N LYS A 81 -2.85 20.55 -9.17
CA LYS A 81 -3.65 19.40 -9.57
C LYS A 81 -5.08 19.77 -9.92
N ASP A 82 -5.74 20.58 -9.10
CA ASP A 82 -7.12 21.02 -9.36
C ASP A 82 -7.19 21.83 -10.67
N ASP A 83 -6.25 22.77 -10.89
CA ASP A 83 -6.16 23.54 -12.15
C ASP A 83 -5.89 22.65 -13.37
N LEU A 84 -5.05 21.61 -13.21
CA LEU A 84 -4.78 20.62 -14.25
C LEU A 84 -5.99 19.71 -14.50
N GLU A 85 -6.74 19.31 -13.48
CA GLU A 85 -7.97 18.53 -13.65
C GLU A 85 -9.05 19.35 -14.37
N ASP A 86 -9.18 20.64 -14.06
CA ASP A 86 -10.11 21.54 -14.76
C ASP A 86 -9.71 21.77 -16.22
N PHE A 87 -8.41 21.94 -16.48
CA PHE A 87 -7.87 22.07 -17.84
C PHE A 87 -7.99 20.76 -18.64
N THR A 88 -7.60 19.62 -18.06
CA THR A 88 -7.69 18.32 -18.72
C THR A 88 -9.14 17.84 -18.86
N GLY A 89 -10.00 18.15 -17.90
CA GLY A 89 -11.43 17.85 -17.93
C GLY A 89 -12.21 18.69 -18.94
N SER A 90 -11.79 19.93 -19.20
CA SER A 90 -12.34 20.75 -20.28
C SER A 90 -11.86 20.30 -21.67
N VAL A 91 -10.62 19.81 -21.81
CA VAL A 91 -10.13 19.17 -23.04
C VAL A 91 -10.80 17.81 -23.28
N ARG A 92 -11.00 16.99 -22.24
CA ARG A 92 -11.68 15.69 -22.32
C ARG A 92 -13.17 15.80 -22.63
N ARG A 93 -13.79 16.94 -22.33
CA ARG A 93 -15.22 17.23 -22.58
C ARG A 93 -15.48 17.86 -23.94
N LYS A 94 -14.44 18.36 -24.62
CA LYS A 94 -14.55 19.00 -25.95
C LYS A 94 -14.06 18.10 -27.09
N LEU A 95 -13.60 16.89 -26.77
CA LEU A 95 -13.33 15.76 -27.67
C LEU A 95 -14.43 14.71 -27.48
#